data_AF-A0A329RNM9-F1
#
_entry.id   AF-A0A329RNM9-F1
#
_cell.length_a   1.000
_cell.length_b   1.000
_cell.length_c   1.000
_cell.angle_alpha   90.00
_cell.angle_beta   90.00
_cell.angle_gamma   90.00
#
_symmetry.space_group_name_H-M   'P 1'
#
loop_
_entity.id
_entity.type
_entity.pdbx_description
1 polymer ?
#
loop_
_entity_poly.entity_id
_entity_poly.type
_entity_poly.pdbx_seq_one_letter_code
_entity_poly.pdbx_strand_id
1 'polypeptide(L)'
;MMWRRSFSSRSRLLSLCAAAGGSLLAACSITRCSGADVRPSIQAHSYSDGHQRRAPRIIIGDPDAFARKMKKFTQDGADQLLVIADFDRTLTPYYKQRSGPKAPLEQESSSHGLLMTSSVLQPQVCAGEQELFARFYPVEMSPTLSAAEKLPFMEQWWNSAHALLVEYKLTKKQVDQAVALGSLSFRQGFHPLFKLLNNLQVPTLVFSAGLYDVIHAALEQEFAAENMRNGGGKTKNQSFTPSNVHVVSNMMRFDAQGVIQGFDGNLIHSLNKTARVLLDSPFWEESQLDKRRNVLLLGDSQGDARMAEGLNADEIIRVGFLNVHVDEKLDEYLDLYDVVFTHDANLAPVQMLIEQITASAKSYKN
;
A
#
# COMPACT_ATOMS: atom_id res chain seq x y z
N MET A 1 -43.81 -40.99 20.47
CA MET A 1 -45.28 -41.17 20.46
C MET A 1 -45.89 -39.92 21.11
N MET A 2 -46.80 -39.22 20.40
CA MET A 2 -47.65 -38.08 20.82
C MET A 2 -46.91 -36.77 21.20
N TRP A 3 -46.97 -35.62 20.52
CA TRP A 3 -48.04 -34.81 19.89
C TRP A 3 -49.20 -34.39 20.81
N ARG A 4 -49.20 -33.12 21.23
CA ARG A 4 -50.31 -32.11 21.18
C ARG A 4 -49.88 -30.81 21.89
N ARG A 5 -49.74 -29.69 21.17
CA ARG A 5 -50.71 -28.59 20.90
C ARG A 5 -50.91 -27.62 22.08
N SER A 6 -50.58 -26.34 21.87
CA SER A 6 -51.58 -25.24 21.77
C SER A 6 -50.94 -23.88 21.46
N PHE A 7 -51.69 -23.10 20.68
CA PHE A 7 -51.45 -21.76 20.14
C PHE A 7 -51.44 -20.64 21.18
N SER A 8 -50.79 -19.50 20.84
CA SER A 8 -51.44 -18.18 20.87
C SER A 8 -50.58 -17.12 20.18
N SER A 9 -51.22 -16.42 19.23
CA SER A 9 -50.71 -15.31 18.42
C SER A 9 -50.52 -14.01 19.20
N ARG A 10 -49.62 -13.13 18.76
CA ARG A 10 -49.92 -11.70 18.56
C ARG A 10 -48.89 -11.04 17.63
N SER A 11 -49.41 -10.71 16.45
CA SER A 11 -48.85 -9.78 15.46
C SER A 11 -48.78 -8.36 16.04
N ARG A 12 -47.69 -7.64 15.73
CA ARG A 12 -47.72 -6.19 15.48
C ARG A 12 -46.80 -5.85 14.30
N LEU A 13 -47.45 -5.69 13.15
CA LEU A 13 -47.01 -4.86 12.03
C LEU A 13 -46.97 -3.38 12.45
N LEU A 14 -45.99 -2.65 11.93
CA LEU A 14 -45.90 -1.18 11.75
C LEU A 14 -44.51 -0.94 11.12
N SER A 15 -44.27 -0.13 10.08
CA SER A 15 -45.05 0.40 8.97
C SER A 15 -43.98 0.89 7.99
N LEU A 16 -44.08 0.52 6.70
CA LEU A 16 -43.27 1.14 5.64
C LEU A 16 -43.82 2.54 5.34
N CYS A 17 -42.96 3.55 5.33
CA CYS A 17 -43.20 4.80 4.61
C CYS A 17 -42.03 5.06 3.68
N ALA A 18 -42.29 4.89 2.39
CA ALA A 18 -41.51 5.47 1.31
C ALA A 18 -41.87 6.96 1.20
N ALA A 19 -40.87 7.82 0.99
CA ALA A 19 -41.08 9.14 0.41
C ALA A 19 -39.86 9.46 -0.48
N ALA A 20 -40.15 9.67 -1.75
CA ALA A 20 -39.21 10.08 -2.78
C ALA A 20 -38.98 11.60 -2.74
N GLY A 21 -37.82 12.02 -3.25
CA GLY A 21 -37.65 13.30 -3.93
C GLY A 21 -36.95 14.41 -3.14
N GLY A 22 -35.92 14.99 -3.76
CA GLY A 22 -35.50 16.36 -3.48
C GLY A 22 -34.00 16.56 -3.32
N SER A 23 -33.27 16.67 -4.44
CA SER A 23 -32.01 17.41 -4.49
C SER A 23 -32.23 18.84 -4.01
N LEU A 24 -31.45 19.30 -3.04
CA LEU A 24 -31.26 20.72 -2.74
C LEU A 24 -29.84 20.94 -2.23
N LEU A 25 -29.00 21.45 -3.14
CA LEU A 25 -27.76 22.14 -2.85
C LEU A 25 -28.10 23.36 -1.97
N ALA A 26 -27.72 23.33 -0.70
CA ALA A 26 -27.76 24.48 0.17
C ALA A 26 -26.34 25.01 0.37
N ALA A 27 -26.04 26.10 -0.34
CA ALA A 27 -24.87 26.94 -0.10
C ALA A 27 -25.00 27.59 1.28
N CYS A 28 -24.06 27.30 2.19
CA CYS A 28 -23.93 28.05 3.43
C CYS A 28 -22.92 29.19 3.26
N SER A 29 -23.45 30.40 3.45
CA SER A 29 -22.76 31.68 3.40
C SER A 29 -21.74 31.82 4.54
N ILE A 30 -20.54 32.31 4.22
CA ILE A 30 -19.49 32.62 5.19
C ILE A 30 -19.81 33.95 5.87
N THR A 31 -20.31 33.90 7.11
CA THR A 31 -20.29 35.06 8.02
C THR A 31 -18.98 35.07 8.80
N ARG A 32 -18.20 36.14 8.61
CA ARG A 32 -17.02 36.49 9.42
C ARG A 32 -17.46 36.79 10.86
N CYS A 33 -16.90 36.06 11.81
CA CYS A 33 -16.73 36.52 13.19
C CYS A 33 -15.27 36.37 13.61
N SER A 34 -14.74 37.46 14.11
CA SER A 34 -13.36 37.70 14.51
C SER A 34 -13.04 37.06 15.86
N GLY A 35 -11.79 36.63 16.03
CA GLY A 35 -11.08 36.66 17.30
C GLY A 35 -11.42 35.60 18.34
N ALA A 36 -10.86 34.40 18.16
CA ALA A 36 -10.35 33.57 19.26
C ALA A 36 -9.34 32.58 18.68
N ASP A 37 -8.17 32.48 19.29
CA ASP A 37 -7.18 31.43 19.04
C ASP A 37 -7.82 30.06 19.31
N VAL A 38 -8.38 29.45 18.27
CA VAL A 38 -8.84 28.06 18.32
C VAL A 38 -7.80 27.26 17.57
N ARG A 39 -6.81 26.74 18.30
CA ARG A 39 -6.08 25.56 17.84
C ARG A 39 -7.11 24.44 17.72
N PRO A 40 -7.36 23.84 16.54
CA PRO A 40 -8.16 22.63 16.49
C PRO A 40 -7.29 21.51 17.06
N SER A 41 -7.42 21.24 18.35
CA SER A 41 -6.95 20.01 18.96
C SER A 41 -7.89 18.87 18.56
N ILE A 42 -7.88 18.50 17.28
CA ILE A 42 -8.40 17.22 16.85
C ILE A 42 -7.19 16.29 16.84
N GLN A 43 -6.85 15.79 18.02
CA GLN A 43 -6.19 14.50 18.13
C GLN A 43 -7.16 13.50 17.50
N ALA A 44 -7.00 13.24 16.19
CA ALA A 44 -7.47 11.98 15.61
C ALA A 44 -6.99 10.90 16.58
N HIS A 45 -7.92 10.16 17.17
CA HIS A 45 -7.62 9.18 18.20
C HIS A 45 -6.44 8.33 17.73
N SER A 46 -5.28 8.58 18.33
CA SER A 46 -4.16 7.66 18.30
C SER A 46 -4.71 6.41 18.95
N TYR A 47 -5.17 5.47 18.14
CA TYR A 47 -5.57 4.14 18.61
C TYR A 47 -4.28 3.52 19.15
N SER A 48 -4.11 3.63 20.46
CA SER A 48 -2.86 3.34 21.14
C SER A 48 -2.67 1.83 21.19
N ASP A 49 -1.77 1.29 20.36
CA ASP A 49 -1.17 -0.04 20.54
C ASP A 49 -0.16 -0.02 21.72
N GLY A 50 -0.60 0.55 22.86
CA GLY A 50 0.17 0.59 24.09
C GLY A 50 1.57 1.21 24.00
N HIS A 51 1.85 2.21 23.16
CA HIS A 51 3.09 3.03 23.12
C HIS A 51 4.47 2.32 23.20
N GLN A 52 4.53 0.99 23.16
CA GLN A 52 5.75 0.18 23.25
C GLN A 52 5.78 -0.74 22.03
N ARG A 53 6.65 -0.40 21.08
CA ARG A 53 6.95 -1.26 19.92
C ARG A 53 7.45 -2.60 20.47
N ARG A 54 6.64 -3.65 20.31
CA ARG A 54 7.08 -5.03 20.60
C ARG A 54 8.18 -5.42 19.61
N ALA A 55 9.02 -6.38 19.98
CA ALA A 55 10.06 -6.87 19.08
C ALA A 55 9.42 -7.52 17.85
N PRO A 56 9.88 -7.21 16.62
CA PRO A 56 9.40 -7.87 15.41
C PRO A 56 9.59 -9.38 15.50
N ARG A 57 8.57 -10.13 15.07
CA ARG A 57 8.61 -11.59 14.93
C ARG A 57 8.34 -11.98 13.50
N ILE A 58 8.97 -13.06 13.07
CA ILE A 58 8.74 -13.73 11.79
C ILE A 58 8.03 -15.04 12.11
N ILE A 59 6.83 -15.22 11.58
CA ILE A 59 5.97 -16.37 11.88
C ILE A 59 5.67 -17.06 10.56
N ILE A 60 5.92 -18.36 10.48
CA ILE A 60 5.61 -19.19 9.31
C ILE A 60 4.35 -19.98 9.64
N GLY A 61 3.29 -19.84 8.84
CA GLY A 61 1.99 -20.47 9.11
C GLY A 61 2.05 -21.99 8.98
N ASP A 62 2.50 -22.48 7.82
CA ASP A 62 2.74 -23.91 7.55
C ASP A 62 4.21 -24.11 7.17
N PRO A 63 5.08 -24.52 8.10
CA PRO A 63 6.50 -24.75 7.84
C PRO A 63 6.77 -25.78 6.74
N ASP A 64 5.95 -26.83 6.63
CA ASP A 64 6.15 -27.89 5.64
C ASP A 64 5.77 -27.41 4.25
N ALA A 65 4.65 -26.68 4.12
CA ALA A 65 4.29 -26.04 2.86
C ALA A 65 5.35 -25.03 2.44
N PHE A 66 5.76 -24.14 3.35
CA PHE A 66 6.80 -23.15 3.09
C PHE A 66 8.11 -23.80 2.62
N ALA A 67 8.55 -24.88 3.27
CA ALA A 67 9.75 -25.60 2.88
C ALA A 67 9.64 -26.22 1.45
N ARG A 68 8.46 -26.73 1.06
CA ARG A 68 8.22 -27.21 -0.31
C ARG A 68 8.32 -26.08 -1.33
N LYS A 69 7.73 -24.92 -1.05
CA LYS A 69 7.82 -23.73 -1.92
C LYS A 69 9.26 -23.25 -2.07
N MET A 70 9.99 -23.13 -0.94
CA MET A 70 11.40 -22.76 -0.94
C MET A 70 12.24 -23.72 -1.76
N LYS A 71 11.98 -25.03 -1.68
CA LYS A 71 12.67 -26.02 -2.53
C LYS A 71 12.45 -25.77 -4.03
N LYS A 72 11.22 -25.48 -4.46
CA LYS A 72 10.92 -25.12 -5.87
C LYS A 72 11.68 -23.85 -6.27
N PHE A 73 11.59 -22.79 -5.46
CA PHE A 73 12.28 -21.53 -5.74
C PHE A 73 13.80 -21.73 -5.85
N THR A 74 14.43 -22.48 -4.94
CA THR A 74 15.87 -22.77 -4.98
C THR A 74 16.27 -23.63 -6.18
N GLN A 75 15.42 -24.56 -6.62
CA GLN A 75 15.67 -25.38 -7.81
C GLN A 75 15.64 -24.56 -9.10
N ASP A 76 14.71 -23.60 -9.19
CA ASP A 76 14.54 -22.77 -10.39
C ASP A 76 15.46 -21.55 -10.44
N GLY A 77 15.82 -20.99 -9.28
CA GLY A 77 16.72 -19.86 -9.14
C GLY A 77 16.14 -18.50 -9.55
N ALA A 78 17.02 -17.50 -9.66
CA ALA A 78 16.66 -16.10 -9.95
C ALA A 78 15.99 -15.89 -11.31
N ASP A 79 16.34 -16.70 -12.30
CA ASP A 79 15.89 -16.52 -13.69
C ASP A 79 14.37 -16.74 -13.83
N GLN A 80 13.75 -17.50 -12.91
CA GLN A 80 12.29 -17.68 -12.86
C GLN A 80 11.60 -16.83 -11.79
N LEU A 81 12.33 -16.01 -11.03
CA LEU A 81 11.79 -15.22 -9.94
C LEU A 81 11.19 -13.89 -10.44
N LEU A 82 10.00 -13.56 -9.96
CA LEU A 82 9.38 -12.23 -9.99
C LEU A 82 9.11 -11.79 -8.55
N VAL A 83 9.43 -10.53 -8.23
CA VAL A 83 8.99 -9.90 -6.99
C VAL A 83 7.82 -8.98 -7.26
N ILE A 84 6.76 -9.10 -6.47
CA ILE A 84 5.63 -8.15 -6.46
C ILE A 84 5.52 -7.61 -5.04
N ALA A 85 5.59 -6.29 -4.89
CA ALA A 85 5.53 -5.64 -3.59
C ALA A 85 4.51 -4.51 -3.61
N ASP A 86 3.66 -4.43 -2.59
CA ASP A 86 3.00 -3.17 -2.29
C ASP A 86 4.02 -2.10 -1.85
N PHE A 87 3.66 -0.82 -1.92
CA PHE A 87 4.51 0.28 -1.52
C PHE A 87 4.24 0.79 -0.10
N ASP A 88 3.02 1.26 0.16
CA ASP A 88 2.67 2.00 1.36
C ASP A 88 2.54 1.03 2.53
N ARG A 89 3.32 1.20 3.61
CA ARG A 89 3.36 0.28 4.76
C ARG A 89 3.89 -1.12 4.44
N THR A 90 4.35 -1.37 3.21
CA THR A 90 5.10 -2.58 2.84
C THR A 90 6.57 -2.27 2.55
N LEU A 91 6.88 -1.39 1.60
CA LEU A 91 8.25 -0.91 1.38
C LEU A 91 8.58 0.31 2.25
N THR A 92 7.58 1.11 2.57
CA THR A 92 7.64 2.13 3.62
C THR A 92 7.23 1.53 4.96
N PRO A 93 7.78 2.01 6.10
CA PRO A 93 7.39 1.49 7.41
C PRO A 93 5.98 1.98 7.79
N TYR A 94 5.41 1.39 8.83
CA TYR A 94 4.18 1.89 9.44
C TYR A 94 4.44 3.10 10.35
N TYR A 95 5.53 3.05 11.11
CA TYR A 95 5.96 4.16 11.96
C TYR A 95 7.20 4.85 11.41
N LYS A 96 7.24 6.17 11.56
CA LYS A 96 8.45 6.95 11.34
C LYS A 96 9.57 6.50 12.27
N GLN A 97 10.81 6.70 11.83
CA GLN A 97 11.96 6.50 12.71
C GLN A 97 11.86 7.45 13.91
N ARG A 98 11.84 6.89 15.13
CA ARG A 98 11.80 7.70 16.34
C ARG A 98 13.06 8.55 16.44
N SER A 99 12.87 9.84 16.74
CA SER A 99 13.97 10.76 17.08
C SER A 99 14.66 10.42 18.40
N GLY A 100 14.04 9.59 19.24
CA GLY A 100 14.66 9.02 20.43
C GLY A 100 13.78 8.01 21.18
N PRO A 101 14.33 7.29 22.18
CA PRO A 101 13.63 6.21 22.89
C PRO A 101 12.37 6.61 23.66
N LYS A 102 12.16 7.92 23.87
CA LYS A 102 10.98 8.48 24.55
C LYS A 102 10.07 9.31 23.64
N ALA A 103 10.46 9.55 22.38
CA ALA A 103 9.62 10.29 21.43
C ALA A 103 8.34 9.49 21.13
N PRO A 104 7.16 10.13 20.99
CA PRO A 104 5.95 9.41 20.62
C PRO A 104 6.15 8.65 19.30
N LEU A 105 5.41 7.56 19.14
CA LEU A 105 5.33 6.89 17.83
C LEU A 105 4.48 7.76 16.92
N GLU A 106 5.03 8.08 15.76
CA GLU A 106 4.35 8.81 14.70
C GLU A 106 4.15 7.87 13.52
N GLN A 107 2.94 7.84 12.97
CA GLN A 107 2.67 7.06 11.78
C GLN A 107 3.39 7.69 10.59
N GLU A 108 3.95 6.85 9.74
CA GLU A 108 4.47 7.30 8.45
C GLU A 108 3.31 7.75 7.55
N SER A 109 3.57 8.61 6.56
CA SER A 109 2.59 8.99 5.56
C SER A 109 2.45 7.89 4.49
N SER A 110 1.25 7.67 3.96
CA SER A 110 1.10 6.94 2.69
C SER A 110 1.45 7.87 1.54
N SER A 111 1.52 7.37 0.30
CA SER A 111 1.69 8.22 -0.89
C SER A 111 0.56 9.27 -1.02
N HIS A 112 -0.70 8.90 -0.78
CA HIS A 112 -1.81 9.86 -0.66
C HIS A 112 -1.60 10.82 0.51
N GLY A 113 -1.32 10.30 1.71
CA GLY A 113 -1.16 11.12 2.90
C GLY A 113 -0.04 12.15 2.76
N LEU A 114 1.11 11.76 2.21
CA LEU A 114 2.26 12.65 2.00
C LEU A 114 1.87 13.85 1.15
N LEU A 115 1.12 13.61 0.07
CA LEU A 115 0.72 14.68 -0.83
C LEU A 115 -0.43 15.51 -0.26
N MET A 116 -1.52 14.85 0.14
CA MET A 116 -2.78 15.50 0.49
C MET A 116 -2.72 16.25 1.81
N THR A 117 -1.83 15.86 2.73
CA THR A 117 -1.59 16.61 3.98
C THR A 117 -0.38 17.55 3.89
N SER A 118 0.23 17.70 2.70
CA SER A 118 1.37 18.60 2.51
C SER A 118 0.95 20.06 2.65
N SER A 119 1.80 20.88 3.28
CA SER A 119 1.64 22.33 3.34
C SER A 119 1.81 23.02 1.98
N VAL A 120 2.27 22.28 0.96
CA VAL A 120 2.36 22.73 -0.44
C VAL A 120 0.98 22.86 -1.09
N LEU A 121 -0.01 22.10 -0.59
CA LEU A 121 -1.38 22.12 -1.10
C LEU A 121 -2.26 23.08 -0.31
N GLN A 122 -3.42 23.38 -0.88
CA GLN A 122 -4.42 24.22 -0.25
C GLN A 122 -4.96 23.52 1.01
N PRO A 123 -5.17 24.22 2.15
CA PRO A 123 -5.63 23.60 3.40
C PRO A 123 -6.92 22.78 3.27
N GLN A 124 -7.77 23.11 2.31
CA GLN A 124 -9.01 22.41 1.99
C GLN A 124 -8.77 20.98 1.50
N VAL A 125 -7.68 20.72 0.77
CA VAL A 125 -7.31 19.37 0.34
C VAL A 125 -6.97 18.51 1.56
N CYS A 126 -6.20 19.05 2.50
CA CYS A 126 -5.83 18.37 3.74
C CYS A 126 -7.07 18.10 4.61
N ALA A 127 -7.95 19.10 4.77
CA ALA A 127 -9.20 18.93 5.51
C ALA A 127 -10.12 17.88 4.87
N GLY A 128 -10.26 17.91 3.54
CA GLY A 128 -11.03 16.92 2.79
C GLY A 128 -10.48 15.50 2.93
N GLU A 129 -9.16 15.34 2.86
CA GLU A 129 -8.54 14.02 3.06
C GLU A 129 -8.74 13.50 4.48
N GLN A 130 -8.61 14.35 5.49
CA GLN A 130 -8.87 13.96 6.88
C GLN A 130 -10.32 13.50 7.09
N GLU A 131 -11.28 14.16 6.44
CA GLU A 131 -12.70 13.76 6.48
C GLU A 131 -12.92 12.41 5.78
N LEU A 132 -12.35 12.23 4.58
CA LEU A 132 -12.43 10.97 3.84
C LEU A 132 -11.81 9.82 4.63
N PHE A 133 -10.60 10.01 5.15
CA PHE A 133 -9.90 9.01 5.97
C PHE A 133 -10.74 8.63 7.20
N ALA A 134 -11.25 9.61 7.96
CA ALA A 134 -12.05 9.36 9.15
C ALA A 134 -13.34 8.57 8.85
N ARG A 135 -13.90 8.75 7.64
CA ARG A 135 -15.11 8.06 7.20
C ARG A 135 -14.86 6.64 6.69
N PHE A 136 -13.84 6.45 5.86
CA PHE A 136 -13.67 5.22 5.09
C PHE A 136 -12.64 4.25 5.65
N TYR A 137 -11.60 4.74 6.35
CA TYR A 137 -10.59 3.87 6.95
C TYR A 137 -11.17 2.85 7.97
N PRO A 138 -12.14 3.21 8.83
CA PRO A 138 -12.78 2.22 9.71
C PRO A 138 -13.54 1.12 8.95
N VAL A 139 -14.06 1.44 7.75
CA VAL A 139 -14.76 0.47 6.89
C VAL A 139 -13.74 -0.50 6.27
N GLU A 140 -12.62 0.02 5.77
CA GLU A 140 -11.51 -0.79 5.24
C GLU A 140 -11.01 -1.80 6.28
N MET A 141 -10.76 -1.31 7.50
CA MET A 141 -10.23 -2.10 8.61
C MET A 141 -11.27 -3.01 9.29
N SER A 142 -12.55 -2.92 8.91
CA SER A 142 -13.62 -3.66 9.58
C SER A 142 -13.40 -5.18 9.50
N PRO A 143 -13.40 -5.92 10.62
CA PRO A 143 -13.31 -7.38 10.62
C PRO A 143 -14.65 -8.06 10.30
N THR A 144 -15.76 -7.32 10.26
CA THR A 144 -17.11 -7.89 10.11
C THR A 144 -17.66 -7.77 8.69
N LEU A 145 -17.17 -6.81 7.91
CA LEU A 145 -17.59 -6.61 6.52
C LEU A 145 -16.79 -7.49 5.58
N SER A 146 -17.48 -8.15 4.66
CA SER A 146 -16.85 -8.87 3.56
C SER A 146 -16.21 -7.92 2.54
N ALA A 147 -15.30 -8.43 1.71
CA ALA A 147 -14.70 -7.67 0.62
C ALA A 147 -15.77 -7.09 -0.34
N ALA A 148 -16.84 -7.84 -0.60
CA ALA A 148 -17.94 -7.39 -1.47
C ALA A 148 -18.72 -6.22 -0.86
N GLU A 149 -18.94 -6.24 0.47
CA GLU A 149 -19.61 -5.14 1.17
C GLU A 149 -18.73 -3.89 1.28
N LYS A 150 -17.40 -4.05 1.40
CA LYS A 150 -16.43 -2.94 1.45
C LYS A 150 -16.20 -2.29 0.09
N LEU A 151 -16.33 -3.03 -1.00
CA LEU A 151 -16.00 -2.59 -2.36
C LEU A 151 -16.57 -1.20 -2.74
N PRO A 152 -17.89 -0.93 -2.64
CA PRO A 152 -18.44 0.37 -3.04
C PRO A 152 -17.88 1.53 -2.19
N PHE A 153 -17.51 1.27 -0.93
CA PHE A 153 -16.90 2.28 -0.06
C PHE A 153 -15.46 2.58 -0.46
N MET A 154 -14.68 1.58 -0.86
CA MET A 154 -13.31 1.78 -1.34
C MET A 154 -13.30 2.54 -2.68
N GLU A 155 -14.21 2.19 -3.60
CA GLU A 155 -14.38 2.94 -4.85
C GLU A 155 -14.78 4.39 -4.57
N GLN A 156 -15.73 4.63 -3.65
CA GLN A 156 -16.14 5.98 -3.29
C GLN A 156 -14.99 6.78 -2.66
N TRP A 157 -14.24 6.18 -1.75
CA TRP A 157 -13.14 6.84 -1.05
C TRP A 157 -12.08 7.33 -2.03
N TRP A 158 -11.52 6.42 -2.84
CA TRP A 158 -10.46 6.77 -3.78
C TRP A 158 -10.93 7.77 -4.84
N ASN A 159 -12.14 7.60 -5.40
CA ASN A 159 -12.68 8.57 -6.35
C ASN A 159 -12.86 9.96 -5.73
N SER A 160 -13.28 10.03 -4.46
CA SER A 160 -13.43 11.32 -3.76
C SER A 160 -12.07 11.97 -3.48
N ALA A 161 -11.08 11.19 -3.06
CA ALA A 161 -9.71 11.69 -2.84
C ALA A 161 -9.09 12.22 -4.15
N HIS A 162 -9.27 11.48 -5.25
CA HIS A 162 -8.81 11.89 -6.57
C HIS A 162 -9.55 13.13 -7.09
N ALA A 163 -10.85 13.23 -6.84
CA ALA A 163 -11.64 14.42 -7.20
C ALA A 163 -11.15 15.68 -6.48
N LEU A 164 -10.77 15.59 -5.20
CA LEU A 164 -10.18 16.73 -4.47
C LEU A 164 -8.91 17.25 -5.15
N LEU A 165 -8.02 16.36 -5.61
CA LEU A 165 -6.79 16.76 -6.29
C LEU A 165 -7.08 17.50 -7.61
N VAL A 166 -8.12 17.07 -8.34
CA VAL A 166 -8.57 17.70 -9.58
C VAL A 166 -9.26 19.04 -9.33
N GLU A 167 -10.21 19.08 -8.39
CA GLU A 167 -10.95 20.28 -8.02
C GLU A 167 -10.02 21.43 -7.61
N TYR A 168 -9.02 21.11 -6.79
CA TYR A 168 -8.04 22.08 -6.28
C TYR A 168 -6.83 22.28 -7.22
N LYS A 169 -6.90 21.77 -8.45
CA LYS A 169 -5.94 22.02 -9.54
C LYS A 169 -4.50 21.73 -9.13
N LEU A 170 -4.26 20.57 -8.55
CA LEU A 170 -2.91 20.09 -8.23
C LEU A 170 -1.99 20.22 -9.45
N THR A 171 -0.78 20.71 -9.24
CA THR A 171 0.24 20.77 -10.28
C THR A 171 1.33 19.72 -10.09
N LYS A 172 1.96 19.27 -11.18
CA LYS A 172 3.10 18.35 -11.13
C LYS A 172 4.24 18.90 -10.25
N LYS A 173 4.50 20.21 -10.33
CA LYS A 173 5.48 20.89 -9.48
C LYS A 173 5.15 20.78 -7.99
N GLN A 174 3.87 20.85 -7.62
CA GLN A 174 3.46 20.67 -6.22
C GLN A 174 3.66 19.23 -5.75
N VAL A 175 3.50 18.22 -6.61
CA VAL A 175 3.86 16.84 -6.29
C VAL A 175 5.35 16.73 -5.97
N ASP A 176 6.21 17.23 -6.87
CA ASP A 176 7.67 17.21 -6.66
C ASP A 176 8.07 17.95 -5.37
N GLN A 177 7.45 19.11 -5.11
CA GLN A 177 7.69 19.90 -3.90
C GLN A 177 7.21 19.18 -2.64
N ALA A 178 6.04 18.53 -2.68
CA ALA A 178 5.51 17.80 -1.54
C ALA A 178 6.40 16.61 -1.17
N VAL A 179 6.95 15.89 -2.16
CA VAL A 179 7.91 14.80 -1.93
C VAL A 179 9.24 15.32 -1.39
N ALA A 180 9.77 16.41 -1.97
CA ALA A 180 11.03 17.00 -1.53
C ALA A 180 11.00 17.57 -0.10
N LEU A 181 9.85 18.11 0.32
CA LEU A 181 9.65 18.66 1.67
C LEU A 181 9.11 17.63 2.67
N GLY A 182 8.51 16.55 2.16
CA GLY A 182 7.93 15.47 2.95
C GLY A 182 8.99 14.62 3.66
N SER A 183 8.52 13.72 4.52
CA SER A 183 9.38 12.86 5.33
C SER A 183 9.07 11.37 5.13
N LEU A 184 8.80 10.96 3.89
CA LEU A 184 8.59 9.55 3.58
C LEU A 184 9.89 8.78 3.77
N SER A 185 9.88 7.78 4.64
CA SER A 185 10.99 6.88 4.84
C SER A 185 10.76 5.51 4.22
N PHE A 186 11.84 4.79 3.96
CA PHE A 186 11.82 3.40 3.51
C PHE A 186 12.20 2.46 4.65
N ARG A 187 11.66 1.24 4.64
CA ARG A 187 12.02 0.23 5.64
C ARG A 187 13.51 -0.04 5.62
N GLN A 188 14.08 -0.26 6.81
CA GLN A 188 15.46 -0.73 6.92
C GLN A 188 15.66 -1.99 6.05
N GLY A 189 16.77 -2.07 5.33
CA GLY A 189 17.04 -3.15 4.37
C GLY A 189 16.56 -2.89 2.94
N PHE A 190 15.88 -1.76 2.68
CA PHE A 190 15.43 -1.38 1.33
C PHE A 190 16.56 -1.36 0.29
N HIS A 191 17.62 -0.56 0.49
CA HIS A 191 18.71 -0.47 -0.50
C HIS A 191 19.46 -1.79 -0.74
N PRO A 192 19.88 -2.54 0.30
CA PRO A 192 20.50 -3.85 0.10
C PRO A 192 19.61 -4.83 -0.69
N LEU A 193 18.32 -4.89 -0.38
CA LEU A 193 17.35 -5.73 -1.08
C LEU A 193 17.24 -5.36 -2.56
N PHE A 194 17.00 -4.09 -2.87
CA PHE A 194 16.83 -3.64 -4.26
C PHE A 194 18.13 -3.73 -5.06
N LYS A 195 19.29 -3.50 -4.43
CA LYS A 195 20.60 -3.75 -5.03
C LYS A 195 20.78 -5.23 -5.37
N LEU A 196 20.40 -6.14 -4.47
CA LEU A 196 20.45 -7.58 -4.72
C LEU A 196 19.55 -7.98 -5.91
N LEU A 197 18.30 -7.53 -5.91
CA LEU A 197 17.34 -7.80 -7.00
C LEU A 197 17.84 -7.29 -8.35
N ASN A 198 18.37 -6.06 -8.38
CA ASN A 198 18.95 -5.49 -9.59
C ASN A 198 20.18 -6.29 -10.07
N ASN A 199 21.09 -6.65 -9.18
CA ASN A 199 22.27 -7.45 -9.54
C ASN A 199 21.90 -8.83 -10.11
N LEU A 200 20.80 -9.41 -9.63
CA LEU A 200 20.26 -10.68 -10.11
C LEU A 200 19.34 -10.53 -11.34
N GLN A 201 19.09 -9.30 -11.79
CA GLN A 201 18.16 -9.01 -12.90
C GLN A 201 16.75 -9.62 -12.67
N VAL A 202 16.30 -9.57 -11.41
CA VAL A 202 14.98 -10.03 -11.00
C VAL A 202 13.97 -8.89 -11.21
N PRO A 203 12.94 -9.06 -12.07
CA PRO A 203 11.90 -8.07 -12.24
C PRO A 203 11.19 -7.83 -10.92
N THR A 204 10.99 -6.56 -10.57
CA THR A 204 10.37 -6.13 -9.33
C THR A 204 9.22 -5.19 -9.65
N LEU A 205 8.00 -5.66 -9.44
CA LEU A 205 6.81 -4.84 -9.58
C LEU A 205 6.47 -4.21 -8.23
N VAL A 206 6.47 -2.88 -8.18
CA VAL A 206 5.83 -2.10 -7.11
C VAL A 206 4.38 -1.88 -7.51
N PHE A 207 3.43 -2.57 -6.88
CA PHE A 207 2.01 -2.53 -7.21
C PHE A 207 1.21 -1.89 -6.07
N SER A 208 0.84 -0.63 -6.24
CA SER A 208 0.26 0.18 -5.18
C SER A 208 -1.12 0.71 -5.55
N ALA A 209 -1.99 0.84 -4.54
CA ALA A 209 -3.23 1.60 -4.62
C ALA A 209 -3.00 3.10 -4.36
N GLY A 210 -1.75 3.51 -4.15
CA GLY A 210 -1.35 4.87 -3.88
C GLY A 210 -1.38 5.79 -5.10
N LEU A 211 -0.53 6.81 -5.08
CA LEU A 211 -0.36 7.76 -6.18
C LEU A 211 0.97 7.50 -6.91
N TYR A 212 0.91 7.12 -8.19
CA TYR A 212 2.10 6.79 -8.99
C TYR A 212 3.13 7.91 -8.97
N ASP A 213 2.73 9.14 -9.25
CA ASP A 213 3.64 10.29 -9.37
C ASP A 213 4.39 10.59 -8.07
N VAL A 214 3.73 10.36 -6.92
CA VAL A 214 4.33 10.49 -5.60
C VAL A 214 5.32 9.35 -5.34
N ILE A 215 4.91 8.11 -5.60
CA ILE A 215 5.74 6.91 -5.41
C ILE A 215 6.99 6.99 -6.28
N HIS A 216 6.82 7.32 -7.56
CA HIS A 216 7.90 7.46 -8.52
C HIS A 216 8.88 8.55 -8.10
N ALA A 217 8.39 9.74 -7.73
CA ALA A 217 9.26 10.82 -7.24
C ALA A 217 10.00 10.44 -5.95
N ALA A 218 9.34 9.72 -5.03
CA ALA A 218 9.96 9.28 -3.78
C ALA A 218 11.06 8.22 -4.01
N LEU A 219 10.82 7.24 -4.90
CA LEU A 219 11.83 6.24 -5.27
C LEU A 219 13.03 6.90 -5.96
N GLU A 220 12.79 7.80 -6.91
CA GLU A 220 13.87 8.55 -7.58
C GLU A 220 14.68 9.37 -6.59
N GLN A 221 14.03 10.06 -5.66
CA GLN A 221 14.71 10.84 -4.62
C GLN A 221 15.56 9.95 -3.69
N GLU A 222 15.02 8.81 -3.25
CA GLU A 222 15.71 7.91 -2.33
C GLU A 222 16.93 7.26 -3.00
N PHE A 223 16.76 6.70 -4.20
CA PHE A 223 17.89 6.09 -4.93
C PHE A 223 18.92 7.13 -5.35
N ALA A 224 18.50 8.36 -5.68
CA ALA A 224 19.44 9.46 -5.91
C ALA A 224 20.27 9.74 -4.64
N ALA A 225 19.61 9.85 -3.48
CA ALA A 225 20.29 10.08 -2.21
C ALA A 225 21.24 8.94 -1.84
N GLU A 226 20.87 7.68 -2.08
CA GLU A 226 21.74 6.53 -1.88
C GLU A 226 22.94 6.51 -2.83
N ASN A 227 22.74 6.87 -4.11
CA ASN A 227 23.85 7.01 -5.06
C ASN A 227 24.85 8.08 -4.60
N MET A 228 24.36 9.24 -4.13
CA MET A 228 25.24 10.29 -3.60
C MET A 228 25.99 9.84 -2.34
N ARG A 229 25.33 9.12 -1.42
CA ARG A 229 25.95 8.54 -0.22
C ARG A 229 27.11 7.59 -0.56
N ASN A 230 26.99 6.87 -1.68
CA ASN A 230 27.99 5.93 -2.17
C ASN A 230 29.04 6.58 -3.11
N GLY A 231 29.13 7.91 -3.15
CA GLY A 231 30.13 8.64 -3.94
C GLY A 231 29.83 8.71 -5.44
N GLY A 232 28.61 8.35 -5.85
CA GLY A 232 28.14 8.51 -7.22
C GLY A 232 27.90 9.97 -7.59
N GLY A 233 28.08 10.30 -8.87
CA GLY A 233 27.79 11.63 -9.41
C GLY A 233 26.33 11.79 -9.85
N LYS A 234 25.93 13.02 -10.18
CA LYS A 234 24.67 13.33 -10.88
C LYS A 234 24.96 13.62 -12.34
N THR A 235 24.40 12.82 -13.25
CA THR A 235 24.36 13.19 -14.67
C THR A 235 22.99 13.77 -15.04
N LYS A 236 22.95 14.61 -16.07
CA LYS A 236 21.71 15.26 -16.51
C LYS A 236 20.79 14.20 -17.13
N ASN A 237 19.52 14.18 -16.71
CA ASN A 237 18.49 13.23 -17.15
C ASN A 237 18.71 11.76 -16.73
N GLN A 238 19.47 11.52 -15.66
CA GLN A 238 19.63 10.18 -15.10
C GLN A 238 18.42 9.78 -14.24
N SER A 239 17.83 8.62 -14.53
CA SER A 239 16.95 7.90 -13.58
C SER A 239 17.84 7.19 -12.57
N PHE A 240 17.48 7.29 -11.30
CA PHE A 240 18.18 6.61 -10.21
C PHE A 240 17.49 5.30 -9.80
N THR A 241 16.18 5.19 -10.02
CA THR A 241 15.46 3.94 -9.78
C THR A 241 16.03 2.84 -10.69
N PRO A 242 16.37 1.66 -10.15
CA PRO A 242 16.88 0.55 -10.95
C PRO A 242 15.94 0.13 -12.07
N SER A 243 16.47 -0.20 -13.24
CA SER A 243 15.67 -0.52 -14.44
C SER A 243 14.85 -1.81 -14.31
N ASN A 244 15.18 -2.69 -13.36
CA ASN A 244 14.39 -3.89 -13.06
C ASN A 244 13.15 -3.59 -12.19
N VAL A 245 12.96 -2.35 -11.75
CA VAL A 245 11.81 -1.91 -10.95
C VAL A 245 10.77 -1.27 -11.86
N HIS A 246 9.53 -1.73 -11.77
CA HIS A 246 8.39 -1.16 -12.47
C HIS A 246 7.30 -0.80 -11.48
N VAL A 247 6.67 0.37 -11.64
CA VAL A 247 5.62 0.84 -10.73
C VAL A 247 4.28 0.81 -11.45
N VAL A 248 3.29 0.15 -10.86
CA VAL A 248 1.88 0.23 -11.27
C VAL A 248 1.09 0.81 -10.11
N SER A 249 0.45 1.95 -10.35
CA SER A 249 -0.32 2.70 -9.36
C SER A 249 -1.25 3.72 -10.05
N ASN A 250 -2.00 4.51 -9.30
CA ASN A 250 -2.88 5.53 -9.86
C ASN A 250 -2.05 6.70 -10.43
N MET A 251 -1.92 6.76 -11.75
CA MET A 251 -1.12 7.76 -12.46
C MET A 251 -1.93 9.00 -12.80
N MET A 252 -1.42 10.17 -12.41
CA MET A 252 -2.06 11.45 -12.69
C MET A 252 -1.85 11.84 -14.15
N ARG A 253 -2.92 12.30 -14.79
CA ARG A 253 -2.87 12.90 -16.13
C ARG A 253 -2.79 14.41 -15.99
N PHE A 254 -1.66 15.00 -16.39
CA PHE A 254 -1.46 16.45 -16.40
C PHE A 254 -1.68 17.05 -17.78
N ASP A 255 -2.16 18.29 -17.84
CA ASP A 255 -2.21 19.08 -19.07
C ASP A 255 -0.83 19.70 -19.43
N ALA A 256 -0.79 20.45 -20.54
CA ALA A 256 0.42 21.11 -21.02
C ALA A 256 0.98 22.18 -20.04
N GLN A 257 0.16 22.67 -19.12
CA GLN A 257 0.56 23.60 -18.06
C GLN A 257 0.98 22.88 -16.78
N GLY A 258 0.91 21.54 -16.77
CA GLY A 258 1.25 20.71 -15.62
C GLY A 258 0.17 20.69 -14.54
N VAL A 259 -1.08 21.02 -14.86
CA VAL A 259 -2.23 20.93 -13.95
C VAL A 259 -2.93 19.59 -14.17
N ILE A 260 -3.32 18.92 -13.08
CA ILE A 260 -4.01 17.62 -13.15
C ILE A 260 -5.38 17.78 -13.82
N GLN A 261 -5.72 16.82 -14.69
CA GLN A 261 -7.00 16.71 -15.40
C GLN A 261 -7.76 15.42 -15.02
N GLY A 262 -7.12 14.53 -14.27
CA GLY A 262 -7.67 13.25 -13.84
C GLY A 262 -6.57 12.21 -13.66
N PHE A 263 -6.95 10.94 -13.75
CA PHE A 263 -6.06 9.80 -13.67
C PHE A 263 -6.14 8.96 -14.94
N ASP A 264 -5.06 8.25 -15.27
CA ASP A 264 -4.98 7.33 -16.40
C ASP A 264 -5.31 5.89 -15.97
N GLY A 265 -5.95 5.16 -16.88
CA GLY A 265 -6.34 3.76 -16.65
C GLY A 265 -7.52 3.59 -15.70
N ASN A 266 -7.64 2.36 -15.17
CA ASN A 266 -8.66 2.02 -14.19
C ASN A 266 -8.17 2.35 -12.78
N LEU A 267 -9.10 2.77 -11.92
CA LEU A 267 -8.80 3.03 -10.51
C LEU A 267 -8.23 1.77 -9.83
N ILE A 268 -7.10 1.93 -9.13
CA ILE A 268 -6.53 0.90 -8.26
C ILE A 268 -6.81 1.30 -6.82
N HIS A 269 -7.48 0.42 -6.08
CA HIS A 269 -7.76 0.57 -4.65
C HIS A 269 -7.41 -0.73 -3.91
N SER A 270 -7.54 -0.76 -2.58
CA SER A 270 -7.08 -1.87 -1.74
C SER A 270 -7.75 -3.23 -2.00
N LEU A 271 -8.80 -3.33 -2.81
CA LEU A 271 -9.55 -4.58 -3.04
C LEU A 271 -9.52 -5.09 -4.49
N ASN A 272 -8.86 -4.39 -5.41
CA ASN A 272 -8.84 -4.76 -6.84
C ASN A 272 -7.44 -4.93 -7.44
N LYS A 273 -6.40 -5.02 -6.59
CA LYS A 273 -5.01 -5.27 -7.04
C LYS A 273 -4.86 -6.69 -7.56
N THR A 274 -4.76 -6.83 -8.89
CA THR A 274 -4.46 -8.10 -9.57
C THR A 274 -3.44 -7.85 -10.67
N ALA A 275 -2.47 -8.74 -10.84
CA ALA A 275 -1.43 -8.61 -11.87
C ALA A 275 -1.94 -8.76 -13.30
N ARG A 276 -3.25 -8.95 -13.49
CA ARG A 276 -3.92 -8.80 -14.80
C ARG A 276 -3.62 -7.44 -15.46
N VAL A 277 -3.34 -6.41 -14.67
CA VAL A 277 -2.92 -5.09 -15.17
C VAL A 277 -1.63 -5.12 -15.97
N LEU A 278 -0.81 -6.17 -15.82
CA LEU A 278 0.46 -6.33 -16.52
C LEU A 278 0.33 -7.06 -17.84
N LEU A 279 -0.81 -7.72 -18.09
CA LEU A 279 -1.02 -8.47 -19.33
C LEU A 279 -0.87 -7.51 -20.52
N ASP A 280 -0.04 -7.89 -21.48
CA ASP A 280 0.27 -7.12 -22.68
C ASP A 280 0.92 -5.73 -22.42
N SER A 281 1.49 -5.51 -21.23
CA SER A 281 2.26 -4.30 -20.91
C SER A 281 3.69 -4.37 -21.48
N PRO A 282 4.35 -3.23 -21.78
CA PRO A 282 5.77 -3.24 -22.18
C PRO A 282 6.68 -3.94 -21.15
N PHE A 283 6.37 -3.76 -19.86
CA PHE A 283 7.08 -4.43 -18.77
C PHE A 283 6.99 -5.96 -18.84
N TRP A 284 5.86 -6.50 -19.32
CA TRP A 284 5.68 -7.93 -19.52
C TRP A 284 6.70 -8.51 -20.49
N GLU A 285 6.81 -7.89 -21.67
CA GLU A 285 7.71 -8.35 -22.74
C GLU A 285 9.18 -8.10 -22.38
N GLU A 286 9.51 -6.89 -21.92
CA GLU A 286 10.88 -6.48 -21.60
C GLU A 286 11.47 -7.30 -20.44
N SER A 287 10.65 -7.66 -19.45
CA SER A 287 11.08 -8.43 -18.29
C SER A 287 10.94 -9.95 -18.45
N GLN A 288 10.44 -10.42 -19.60
CA GLN A 288 10.18 -11.82 -19.90
C GLN A 288 9.31 -12.48 -18.81
N LEU A 289 8.21 -11.82 -18.43
CA LEU A 289 7.37 -12.26 -17.31
C LEU A 289 6.73 -13.64 -17.56
N ASP A 290 6.60 -14.05 -18.82
CA ASP A 290 6.19 -15.40 -19.22
C ASP A 290 7.10 -16.52 -18.67
N LYS A 291 8.38 -16.20 -18.45
CA LYS A 291 9.39 -17.11 -17.88
C LYS A 291 9.51 -17.00 -16.37
N ARG A 292 8.92 -15.97 -15.74
CA ARG A 292 9.01 -15.74 -14.30
C ARG A 292 7.90 -16.48 -13.56
N ARG A 293 8.09 -17.79 -13.39
CA ARG A 293 7.08 -18.73 -12.86
C ARG A 293 6.98 -18.75 -11.33
N ASN A 294 7.95 -18.19 -10.62
CA ASN A 294 7.95 -18.16 -9.16
C ASN A 294 7.78 -16.73 -8.67
N VAL A 295 6.76 -16.47 -7.84
CA VAL A 295 6.44 -15.12 -7.36
C VAL A 295 6.70 -14.98 -5.87
N LEU A 296 7.60 -14.07 -5.50
CA LEU A 296 7.72 -13.60 -4.13
C LEU A 296 6.85 -12.35 -3.97
N LEU A 297 5.77 -12.46 -3.20
CA LEU A 297 4.79 -11.42 -2.99
C LEU A 297 4.97 -10.79 -1.61
N LEU A 298 5.07 -9.46 -1.55
CA LEU A 298 5.18 -8.68 -0.32
C LEU A 298 3.97 -7.75 -0.20
N GLY A 299 3.26 -7.78 0.91
CA GLY A 299 2.10 -6.91 1.14
C GLY A 299 1.81 -6.73 2.61
N ASP A 300 1.02 -5.72 2.97
CA ASP A 300 0.62 -5.46 4.35
C ASP A 300 -0.88 -5.54 4.55
N SER A 301 -1.68 -5.59 3.48
CA SER A 301 -3.15 -5.68 3.54
C SER A 301 -3.66 -7.05 3.08
N GLN A 302 -4.94 -7.35 3.31
CA GLN A 302 -5.56 -8.58 2.79
C GLN A 302 -5.64 -8.58 1.26
N GLY A 303 -5.86 -7.40 0.65
CA GLY A 303 -5.96 -7.26 -0.80
C GLY A 303 -4.65 -7.57 -1.52
N ASP A 304 -3.52 -7.33 -0.85
CA ASP A 304 -2.20 -7.54 -1.45
C ASP A 304 -1.91 -9.03 -1.70
N ALA A 305 -2.48 -9.95 -0.92
CA ALA A 305 -2.32 -11.40 -1.10
C ALA A 305 -2.78 -11.89 -2.50
N ARG A 306 -3.57 -11.06 -3.20
CA ARG A 306 -4.14 -11.30 -4.53
C ARG A 306 -3.36 -10.61 -5.65
N MET A 307 -2.29 -9.86 -5.37
CA MET A 307 -1.54 -9.12 -6.39
C MET A 307 -0.99 -10.01 -7.51
N ALA A 308 -0.69 -11.29 -7.24
CA ALA A 308 -0.22 -12.22 -8.25
C ALA A 308 -1.35 -12.85 -9.11
N GLU A 309 -2.63 -12.60 -8.79
CA GLU A 309 -3.75 -13.13 -9.56
C GLU A 309 -3.73 -12.63 -11.01
N GLY A 310 -3.90 -13.57 -11.95
CA GLY A 310 -3.79 -13.30 -13.38
C GLY A 310 -2.45 -13.69 -13.99
N LEU A 311 -1.42 -13.91 -13.17
CA LEU A 311 -0.16 -14.48 -13.65
C LEU A 311 -0.25 -15.99 -13.78
N ASN A 312 0.49 -16.52 -14.76
CA ASN A 312 0.71 -17.95 -14.89
C ASN A 312 1.90 -18.35 -14.01
N ALA A 313 1.72 -18.32 -12.69
CA ALA A 313 2.74 -18.69 -11.71
C ALA A 313 2.64 -20.19 -11.33
N ASP A 314 3.77 -20.87 -11.22
CA ASP A 314 3.88 -22.24 -10.72
C ASP A 314 3.82 -22.27 -9.19
N GLU A 315 4.48 -21.31 -8.54
CA GLU A 315 4.55 -21.24 -7.08
C GLU A 315 4.63 -19.79 -6.59
N ILE A 316 4.01 -19.52 -5.44
CA ILE A 316 3.94 -18.18 -4.85
C ILE A 316 4.26 -18.27 -3.36
N ILE A 317 5.28 -17.53 -2.93
CA ILE A 317 5.57 -17.28 -1.51
C ILE A 317 5.03 -15.90 -1.16
N ARG A 318 4.10 -15.83 -0.20
CA ARG A 318 3.51 -14.59 0.28
C ARG A 318 4.10 -14.20 1.63
N VAL A 319 4.62 -12.98 1.73
CA VAL A 319 5.13 -12.36 2.96
C VAL A 319 4.24 -11.19 3.34
N GLY A 320 3.59 -11.31 4.50
CA GLY A 320 2.64 -10.32 5.02
C GLY A 320 3.24 -9.45 6.12
N PHE A 321 3.18 -8.13 5.99
CA PHE A 321 3.60 -7.18 7.02
C PHE A 321 2.42 -6.83 7.93
N LEU A 322 2.26 -7.56 9.04
CA LEU A 322 1.26 -7.26 10.05
C LEU A 322 1.80 -6.20 11.02
N ASN A 323 1.64 -4.94 10.63
CA ASN A 323 2.27 -3.79 11.28
C ASN A 323 1.69 -3.46 12.66
N VAL A 324 0.37 -3.57 12.81
CA VAL A 324 -0.43 -3.21 14.00
C VAL A 324 -1.53 -4.24 14.22
N HIS A 325 -2.18 -4.21 15.38
CA HIS A 325 -3.25 -5.15 15.74
C HIS A 325 -2.83 -6.63 15.59
N VAL A 326 -1.58 -6.91 15.95
CA VAL A 326 -0.97 -8.23 15.73
C VAL A 326 -1.73 -9.32 16.46
N ASP A 327 -2.13 -9.06 17.71
CA ASP A 327 -2.80 -10.07 18.53
C ASP A 327 -4.21 -10.40 17.98
N GLU A 328 -4.88 -9.42 17.34
CA GLU A 328 -6.23 -9.59 16.78
C GLU A 328 -6.26 -10.14 15.35
N LYS A 329 -5.20 -9.92 14.57
CA LYS A 329 -5.18 -10.17 13.12
C LYS A 329 -4.22 -11.28 12.68
N LEU A 330 -3.41 -11.82 13.58
CA LEU A 330 -2.39 -12.80 13.22
C LEU A 330 -2.98 -14.04 12.53
N ASP A 331 -4.05 -14.63 13.07
CA ASP A 331 -4.64 -15.84 12.49
C ASP A 331 -5.14 -15.59 11.06
N GLU A 332 -5.84 -14.47 10.84
CA GLU A 332 -6.29 -14.05 9.50
C GLU A 332 -5.12 -13.83 8.53
N TYR A 333 -3.99 -13.28 9.01
CA TYR A 333 -2.81 -13.12 8.16
C TYR A 333 -2.12 -14.44 7.85
N LEU A 334 -2.10 -15.40 8.78
CA LEU A 334 -1.52 -16.73 8.56
C LEU A 334 -2.35 -17.57 7.58
N ASP A 335 -3.65 -17.30 7.44
CA ASP A 335 -4.49 -17.89 6.39
C ASP A 335 -4.18 -17.34 4.98
N LEU A 336 -3.71 -16.10 4.90
CA LEU A 336 -3.46 -15.38 3.63
C LEU A 336 -1.99 -15.41 3.19
N TYR A 337 -1.06 -15.45 4.14
CA TYR A 337 0.37 -15.30 3.93
C TYR A 337 1.13 -16.52 4.46
N ASP A 338 2.12 -16.97 3.69
CA ASP A 338 2.99 -18.08 4.10
C ASP A 338 3.90 -17.68 5.29
N VAL A 339 4.31 -16.40 5.29
CA VAL A 339 5.17 -15.81 6.31
C VAL A 339 4.62 -14.47 6.74
N VAL A 340 4.47 -14.25 8.05
CA VAL A 340 3.97 -13.00 8.63
C VAL A 340 5.06 -12.32 9.43
N PHE A 341 5.37 -11.08 9.06
CA PHE A 341 6.28 -10.19 9.76
C PHE A 341 5.48 -9.23 10.64
N THR A 342 5.68 -9.30 11.94
CA THR A 342 4.90 -8.55 12.92
C THR A 342 5.62 -7.29 13.40
N HIS A 343 4.85 -6.32 13.93
CA HIS A 343 5.37 -5.16 14.65
C HIS A 343 6.34 -4.29 13.84
N ASP A 344 5.99 -4.03 12.57
CA ASP A 344 6.70 -3.10 11.69
C ASP A 344 8.16 -3.53 11.42
N ALA A 345 8.34 -4.80 11.07
CA ALA A 345 9.64 -5.44 10.80
C ALA A 345 10.40 -4.83 9.61
N ASN A 346 11.71 -5.07 9.54
CA ASN A 346 12.55 -4.62 8.43
C ASN A 346 12.55 -5.61 7.24
N LEU A 347 13.19 -5.24 6.13
CA LEU A 347 13.26 -6.02 4.89
C LEU A 347 14.44 -7.02 4.85
N ALA A 348 15.29 -7.07 5.88
CA ALA A 348 16.46 -7.95 5.89
C ALA A 348 16.09 -9.44 5.73
N PRO A 349 15.03 -9.97 6.37
CA PRO A 349 14.65 -11.37 6.15
C PRO A 349 14.20 -11.66 4.71
N VAL A 350 13.59 -10.69 4.01
CA VAL A 350 13.25 -10.84 2.58
C VAL A 350 14.52 -10.97 1.75
N GLN A 351 15.52 -10.12 2.02
CA GLN A 351 16.82 -10.23 1.36
C GLN A 351 17.44 -11.61 1.60
N MET A 352 17.41 -12.13 2.84
CA MET A 352 17.91 -13.46 3.16
C MET A 352 17.19 -14.58 2.40
N LEU A 353 15.87 -14.46 2.21
CA LEU A 353 15.12 -15.42 1.38
C LEU A 353 15.64 -15.43 -0.06
N ILE A 354 15.84 -14.27 -0.67
CA ILE A 354 16.37 -14.17 -2.04
C ILE A 354 17.80 -14.71 -2.13
N GLU A 355 18.64 -14.44 -1.13
CA GLU A 355 19.99 -15.01 -1.05
C GLU A 355 19.96 -16.55 -0.97
N GLN A 356 19.03 -17.13 -0.20
CA GLN A 356 18.85 -18.59 -0.13
C GLN A 356 18.33 -19.19 -1.43
N ILE A 357 17.38 -18.53 -2.09
CA ILE A 357 16.85 -18.93 -3.40
C ILE A 357 17.98 -18.98 -4.44
N THR A 358 18.94 -18.07 -4.35
CA THR A 358 20.00 -17.90 -5.36
C THR A 358 21.34 -18.52 -4.99
N ALA A 359 21.49 -19.07 -3.78
CA ALA A 359 22.73 -19.69 -3.30
C ALA A 359 23.14 -20.91 -4.14
N SER A 360 22.19 -21.76 -4.56
CA SER A 360 22.48 -22.98 -5.33
C SER A 360 22.97 -22.71 -6.76
N ALA A 361 22.60 -21.57 -7.36
CA ALA A 361 23.05 -21.18 -8.70
C ALA A 361 24.56 -20.87 -8.78
N LYS A 362 25.19 -20.53 -7.65
CA LYS A 362 26.65 -20.28 -7.57
C LYS A 362 27.49 -21.57 -7.59
N SER A 363 26.91 -22.72 -7.25
CA SER A 363 27.67 -23.98 -7.18
C SER A 363 27.88 -24.66 -8.53
N TYR A 364 27.20 -24.24 -9.59
CA TYR A 364 27.25 -24.85 -10.93
C TYR A 364 28.00 -24.01 -11.98
N LYS A 365 28.56 -22.85 -11.59
CA LYS A 365 29.29 -21.93 -12.49
C LYS A 365 30.82 -21.91 -12.28
N ASN A 366 31.37 -22.88 -11.55
CA ASN A 366 32.82 -23.06 -11.41
C ASN A 366 33.33 -24.23 -12.26
#